data_AF-A0A423WIV7-F1
#
_entry.id   AF-A0A423WIV7-F1
#
_cell.length_a   1.000
_cell.length_b   1.000
_cell.length_c   1.000
_cell.angle_alpha   90.00
_cell.angle_beta   90.00
_cell.angle_gamma   90.00
#
_symmetry.space_group_name_H-M   'P 1'
#
loop_
_entity.id
_entity.type
_entity.pdbx_description
1 polymer ?
#
loop_
_entity_poly.entity_id
_entity_poly.type
_entity_poly.pdbx_seq_one_letter_code
_entity_poly.pdbx_strand_id
1 'polypeptide(L)'
;MYTILPLSWGSRGMHLADLVSLFTLGLAPLIVHIISGVPSPSYIHGRRPRWHDKIALCNPTSILWRYAAITNRRIRSGSWNNIDFAATNALFWTPEGWDGTESMVQRCLPYATHLPRKTRSDMLSLEMVKNVVVFLQGVQAAAALASDFSESITYTSLDAVNGLFLPIAMCGLLRLCAAPWLTSDYTFTINSQSVSQLNLQLSSSSSKSTFDRRDSCLSIDSLIEHRIRNGTYLEPGVEDIPHVIGSTPSTVQVWGSRIFRVVYMTPFLCAFAVCFMYLSPFVGGSLFPMGKWTITSWLLSLFYTVIVTPAIAIYGYYFVHGEIHRTTIIPCISTTWYKAYSIFIMLYMGMLLTVSGIETRKTVCGAYTTLPSEYGDPCARGGLELYQLGSGTMEATFGLAQNMTDRGRFTVSGLNGYCLGVPGLRSEWREGMLLNVSATY
;
A
#
# COMPACT_ATOMS: atom_id res chain seq x y z
N MET A 1 -12.96 -23.53 -21.46
CA MET A 1 -13.16 -24.31 -20.21
C MET A 1 -12.40 -23.60 -19.10
N TYR A 2 -13.05 -23.32 -17.96
CA TYR A 2 -12.39 -22.74 -16.79
C TYR A 2 -11.92 -23.88 -15.89
N THR A 3 -10.61 -24.02 -15.71
CA THR A 3 -10.03 -25.10 -14.92
C THR A 3 -8.99 -24.53 -13.97
N ILE A 4 -9.14 -24.84 -12.68
CA ILE A 4 -8.13 -24.58 -11.67
C ILE A 4 -7.21 -25.81 -11.62
N LEU A 5 -5.92 -25.58 -11.85
CA LEU A 5 -4.90 -26.61 -11.79
C LEU A 5 -4.66 -27.05 -10.33
N PRO A 6 -4.35 -28.33 -10.08
CA PRO A 6 -4.00 -28.78 -8.74
C PRO A 6 -2.70 -28.13 -8.26
N LEU A 7 -2.53 -28.05 -6.94
CA LEU A 7 -1.33 -27.50 -6.30
C LEU A 7 -0.10 -28.25 -6.83
N SER A 8 0.82 -27.51 -7.46
CA SER A 8 2.09 -28.07 -7.92
C SER A 8 3.23 -27.59 -7.04
N TRP A 9 4.20 -28.46 -6.75
CA TRP A 9 5.34 -28.09 -5.92
C TRP A 9 6.50 -27.61 -6.81
N GLY A 10 6.44 -26.34 -7.20
CA GLY A 10 7.40 -25.69 -8.10
C GLY A 10 8.74 -25.32 -7.45
N SER A 11 8.76 -25.10 -6.13
CA SER A 11 9.96 -24.59 -5.44
C SER A 11 11.06 -25.63 -5.17
N ARG A 12 10.85 -26.91 -5.50
CA ARG A 12 11.81 -28.01 -5.25
C ARG A 12 13.20 -27.76 -5.83
N GLY A 13 13.29 -27.07 -6.97
CA GLY A 13 14.55 -26.79 -7.68
C GLY A 13 15.18 -25.44 -7.35
N MET A 14 14.61 -24.66 -6.43
CA MET A 14 15.10 -23.31 -6.14
C MET A 14 16.17 -23.31 -5.03
N HIS A 15 17.25 -22.57 -5.26
CA HIS A 15 18.23 -22.31 -4.21
C HIS A 15 17.64 -21.41 -3.13
N LEU A 16 18.10 -21.57 -1.88
CA LEU A 16 17.68 -20.73 -0.76
C LEU A 16 17.89 -19.23 -1.02
N ALA A 17 18.98 -18.86 -1.70
CA ALA A 17 19.25 -17.47 -2.06
C ALA A 17 18.18 -16.88 -2.99
N ASP A 18 17.73 -17.66 -3.99
CA ASP A 18 16.64 -17.25 -4.90
C ASP A 18 15.34 -17.09 -4.12
N LEU A 19 15.05 -18.01 -3.19
CA LEU A 19 13.86 -17.96 -2.34
C LEU A 19 13.85 -16.71 -1.45
N VAL A 20 14.96 -16.41 -0.76
CA VAL A 20 15.08 -15.22 0.10
C VAL A 20 14.94 -13.94 -0.73
N SER A 21 15.58 -13.87 -1.90
CA SER A 21 15.45 -12.74 -2.82
C SER A 21 14.00 -12.53 -3.26
N LEU A 22 13.32 -13.62 -3.64
CA LEU A 22 11.94 -13.62 -4.09
C LEU A 22 10.97 -13.14 -3.00
N PHE A 23 11.10 -13.65 -1.76
CA PHE A 23 10.29 -13.19 -0.63
C PHE A 23 10.58 -11.73 -0.28
N THR A 24 11.85 -11.30 -0.36
CA THR A 24 12.22 -9.91 -0.08
C THR A 24 11.58 -8.95 -1.09
N LEU A 25 11.66 -9.28 -2.38
CA LEU A 25 11.06 -8.48 -3.45
C LEU A 25 9.53 -8.48 -3.38
N GLY A 26 8.91 -9.64 -3.11
CA GLY A 26 7.46 -9.75 -2.97
C GLY A 26 6.92 -8.99 -1.76
N LEU A 27 7.58 -9.08 -0.61
CA LEU A 27 7.14 -8.41 0.63
C LEU A 27 7.43 -6.91 0.66
N ALA A 28 8.41 -6.43 -0.11
CA ALA A 28 8.84 -5.03 -0.06
C ALA A 28 7.68 -4.04 -0.28
N PRO A 29 6.81 -4.17 -1.31
CA PRO A 29 5.66 -3.28 -1.46
C PRO A 29 4.72 -3.28 -0.26
N LEU A 30 4.42 -4.45 0.32
CA LEU A 30 3.55 -4.56 1.49
C LEU A 30 4.17 -3.86 2.71
N ILE A 31 5.43 -4.18 3.02
CA ILE A 31 6.14 -3.63 4.18
C ILE A 31 6.24 -2.10 4.07
N VAL A 32 6.65 -1.60 2.90
CA VAL A 32 6.78 -0.16 2.68
C VAL A 32 5.43 0.54 2.79
N HIS A 33 4.35 -0.07 2.28
CA HIS A 33 3.00 0.49 2.39
C HIS A 33 2.51 0.57 3.84
N ILE A 34 2.76 -0.47 4.65
CA ILE A 34 2.40 -0.50 6.07
C ILE A 34 3.25 0.51 6.86
N ILE A 35 4.59 0.44 6.76
CA ILE A 35 5.51 1.30 7.54
C ILE A 35 5.27 2.78 7.21
N SER A 36 5.05 3.10 5.94
CA SER A 36 4.83 4.48 5.51
C SER A 36 3.40 4.94 5.80
N GLY A 37 2.43 4.02 5.84
CA GLY A 37 1.01 4.31 5.96
C GLY A 37 0.50 4.46 7.39
N VAL A 38 1.05 3.70 8.34
CA VAL A 38 0.60 3.69 9.73
C VAL A 38 1.00 5.02 10.42
N PRO A 39 0.05 5.77 11.03
CA PRO A 39 0.36 6.98 11.79
C PRO A 39 1.14 6.67 13.07
N SER A 40 1.95 7.64 13.51
CA SER A 40 2.55 7.62 14.85
C SER A 40 1.44 7.81 15.91
N PRO A 41 1.16 6.82 16.76
CA PRO A 41 0.11 6.93 17.76
C PRO A 41 0.53 7.87 18.89
N SER A 42 -0.37 8.75 19.28
CA SER A 42 -0.26 9.66 20.42
C SER A 42 -1.14 9.14 21.56
N TYR A 43 -0.52 8.80 22.69
CA TYR A 43 -1.23 8.23 23.83
C TYR A 43 -1.63 9.34 24.80
N ILE A 44 -2.93 9.70 24.79
CA ILE A 44 -3.50 10.71 25.70
C ILE A 44 -4.11 10.03 26.95
N HIS A 45 -4.18 8.71 26.94
CA HIS A 45 -4.67 7.92 28.06
C HIS A 45 -3.59 6.98 28.62
N GLY A 46 -3.62 6.73 29.93
CA GLY A 46 -2.63 5.88 30.63
C GLY A 46 -2.67 4.40 30.20
N ARG A 47 -3.84 3.91 29.75
CA ARG A 47 -3.97 2.55 29.23
C ARG A 47 -3.55 2.50 27.76
N ARG A 48 -2.54 1.68 27.45
CA ARG A 48 -2.09 1.46 26.07
C ARG A 48 -3.08 0.59 25.26
N PRO A 49 -3.19 0.80 23.93
CA PRO A 49 -3.98 -0.06 23.06
C PRO A 49 -3.46 -1.48 23.06
N ARG A 50 -4.38 -2.45 22.97
CA ARG A 50 -4.03 -3.86 22.81
C ARG A 50 -3.49 -4.09 21.39
N TRP A 51 -2.81 -5.21 21.18
CA TRP A 51 -2.22 -5.55 19.88
C TRP A 51 -3.28 -5.59 18.75
N HIS A 52 -4.49 -6.07 19.05
CA HIS A 52 -5.59 -6.13 18.08
C HIS A 52 -6.16 -4.76 17.73
N ASP A 53 -5.93 -3.73 18.55
CA ASP A 53 -6.33 -2.36 18.21
C ASP A 53 -5.32 -1.73 17.24
N LYS A 54 -4.05 -2.15 17.33
CA LYS A 54 -2.99 -1.70 16.42
C LYS A 54 -3.09 -2.38 15.05
N ILE A 55 -3.48 -3.66 14.98
CA ILE A 55 -3.57 -4.39 13.71
C ILE A 55 -4.57 -3.75 12.73
N ALA A 56 -5.64 -3.13 13.25
CA ALA A 56 -6.62 -2.42 12.45
C ALA A 56 -6.04 -1.18 11.74
N LEU A 57 -4.93 -0.62 12.23
CA LEU A 57 -4.21 0.48 11.57
C LEU A 57 -3.33 -0.01 10.42
N CYS A 58 -2.85 -1.24 10.49
CA CYS A 58 -2.05 -1.87 9.43
C CYS A 58 -2.90 -2.36 8.26
N ASN A 59 -4.23 -2.35 8.38
CA ASN A 59 -5.12 -2.73 7.30
C ASN A 59 -4.96 -1.76 6.11
N PRO A 60 -4.72 -2.25 4.88
CA PRO A 60 -4.60 -1.39 3.70
C PRO A 60 -5.79 -0.45 3.51
N THR A 61 -6.99 -0.89 3.87
CA THR A 61 -8.22 -0.06 3.83
C THR A 61 -8.12 1.12 4.79
N SER A 62 -7.65 0.91 6.04
CA SER A 62 -7.43 1.99 7.00
C SER A 62 -6.40 3.00 6.52
N ILE A 63 -5.31 2.50 5.92
CA ILE A 63 -4.21 3.31 5.42
C ILE A 63 -4.67 4.20 4.27
N LEU A 64 -5.39 3.64 3.30
CA LEU A 64 -5.88 4.38 2.15
C LEU A 64 -6.96 5.39 2.55
N TRP A 65 -7.87 5.03 3.47
CA TRP A 65 -8.83 5.98 4.04
C TRP A 65 -8.14 7.21 4.63
N ARG A 66 -7.06 7.02 5.38
CA ARG A 66 -6.31 8.12 5.98
C ARG A 66 -5.80 9.08 4.90
N TYR A 67 -5.27 8.57 3.79
CA TYR A 67 -4.84 9.43 2.67
C TYR A 67 -6.02 10.22 2.10
N ALA A 68 -7.16 9.56 1.88
CA ALA A 68 -8.37 10.22 1.41
C ALA A 68 -8.83 11.32 2.37
N ALA A 69 -8.87 11.04 3.68
CA ALA A 69 -9.35 11.95 4.70
C ALA A 69 -8.44 13.18 4.86
N ILE A 70 -7.11 13.00 4.84
CA ILE A 70 -6.14 14.11 4.90
C ILE A 70 -6.30 15.04 3.70
N THR A 71 -6.30 14.47 2.48
CA THR A 71 -6.47 15.27 1.25
C THR A 71 -7.81 15.99 1.23
N ASN A 72 -8.90 15.28 1.58
CA ASN A 72 -10.24 15.85 1.63
C ASN A 72 -10.33 17.00 2.64
N ARG A 73 -9.73 16.86 3.83
CA ARG A 73 -9.68 17.92 4.84
C ARG A 73 -8.94 19.13 4.32
N ARG A 74 -7.82 18.94 3.64
CA ARG A 74 -7.07 20.05 3.04
C ARG A 74 -7.87 20.78 1.96
N ILE A 75 -8.55 20.05 1.08
CA ILE A 75 -9.41 20.64 0.03
C ILE A 75 -10.49 21.53 0.66
N ARG A 76 -11.04 21.11 1.81
CA ARG A 76 -12.07 21.83 2.54
C ARG A 76 -11.56 23.01 3.36
N SER A 77 -10.28 23.04 3.74
CA SER A 77 -9.78 24.03 4.69
C SER A 77 -9.48 25.37 4.02
N GLY A 78 -10.12 26.44 4.49
CA GLY A 78 -9.82 27.82 4.05
C GLY A 78 -8.45 28.30 4.55
N SER A 79 -8.15 28.02 5.82
CA SER A 79 -6.83 28.18 6.44
C SER A 79 -6.21 26.81 6.72
N TRP A 80 -4.88 26.71 6.70
CA TRP A 80 -4.16 25.48 7.04
C TRP A 80 -2.90 25.85 7.81
N ASN A 81 -2.96 25.69 9.14
CA ASN A 81 -1.87 26.06 10.03
C ASN A 81 -1.01 24.84 10.41
N ASN A 82 0.15 25.07 11.03
CA ASN A 82 1.05 24.00 11.46
C ASN A 82 0.38 23.03 12.46
N ILE A 83 -0.55 23.54 13.25
CA ILE A 83 -1.36 22.77 14.19
C ILE A 83 -2.31 21.84 13.43
N ASP A 84 -3.07 22.36 12.46
CA ASP A 84 -3.98 21.54 11.64
C ASP A 84 -3.20 20.45 10.92
N PHE A 85 -2.01 20.80 10.42
CA PHE A 85 -1.10 19.88 9.76
C PHE A 85 -0.64 18.74 10.68
N ALA A 86 -0.17 19.05 11.90
CA ALA A 86 0.25 18.05 12.89
C ALA A 86 -0.92 17.18 13.36
N ALA A 87 -2.01 17.82 13.79
CA ALA A 87 -3.13 17.15 14.42
C ALA A 87 -3.94 16.29 13.44
N THR A 88 -4.02 16.67 12.16
CA THR A 88 -4.64 15.82 11.11
C THR A 88 -3.82 14.55 10.85
N ASN A 89 -2.49 14.63 11.03
CA ASN A 89 -1.60 13.48 10.85
C ASN A 89 -1.49 12.61 12.11
N ALA A 90 -1.77 13.18 13.27
CA ALA A 90 -1.77 12.50 14.56
C ALA A 90 -2.96 11.54 14.69
N LEU A 91 -2.71 10.46 15.43
CA LEU A 91 -3.73 9.51 15.82
C LEU A 91 -3.79 9.44 17.33
N PHE A 92 -4.94 9.74 17.93
CA PHE A 92 -5.06 9.81 19.39
C PHE A 92 -5.69 8.54 19.94
N TRP A 93 -5.06 7.97 20.96
CA TRP A 93 -5.64 6.90 21.75
C TRP A 93 -6.33 7.49 22.98
N THR A 94 -7.65 7.34 23.03
CA THR A 94 -8.55 7.83 24.08
C THR A 94 -9.17 6.65 24.86
N PRO A 95 -9.90 6.89 25.96
CA PRO A 95 -10.62 5.83 26.68
C PRO A 95 -11.62 5.06 25.80
N GLU A 96 -12.16 5.72 24.76
CA GLU A 96 -13.13 5.16 23.82
C GLU A 96 -12.48 4.46 22.61
N GLY A 97 -11.15 4.54 22.49
CA GLY A 97 -10.36 3.88 21.45
C GLY A 97 -9.59 4.87 20.57
N TRP A 98 -9.47 4.57 19.28
CA TRP A 98 -8.84 5.48 18.33
C TRP A 98 -9.76 6.65 18.01
N ASP A 99 -9.27 7.88 18.17
CA ASP A 99 -9.96 9.12 17.83
C ASP A 99 -9.10 9.96 16.86
N GLY A 100 -9.68 10.27 15.70
CA GLY A 100 -9.11 11.16 14.68
C GLY A 100 -10.08 12.29 14.30
N THR A 101 -11.04 12.60 15.18
CA THR A 101 -12.09 13.57 14.90
C THR A 101 -11.56 15.00 14.80
N GLU A 102 -12.25 15.87 14.05
CA GLU A 102 -11.91 17.31 14.00
C GLU A 102 -11.99 17.95 15.40
N SER A 103 -12.93 17.51 16.25
CA SER A 103 -12.99 17.92 17.66
C SER A 103 -11.76 17.49 18.46
N MET A 104 -11.18 16.33 18.16
CA MET A 104 -9.96 15.87 18.83
C MET A 104 -8.75 16.72 18.42
N VAL A 105 -8.70 17.20 17.17
CA VAL A 105 -7.66 18.12 16.70
C VAL A 105 -7.66 19.45 17.49
N GLN A 106 -8.82 19.93 17.92
CA GLN A 106 -8.88 21.12 18.77
C GLN A 106 -8.50 20.80 20.22
N ARG A 107 -9.00 19.68 20.74
CA ARG A 107 -8.74 19.24 22.12
C ARG A 107 -7.29 18.81 22.36
N CYS A 108 -6.54 18.42 21.33
CA CYS A 108 -5.16 17.95 21.48
C CYS A 108 -4.13 19.07 21.69
N LEU A 109 -4.52 20.33 21.48
CA LEU A 109 -3.65 21.50 21.54
C LEU A 109 -2.79 21.60 22.80
N PRO A 110 -3.34 21.43 24.02
CA PRO A 110 -2.56 21.54 25.25
C PRO A 110 -1.52 20.42 25.43
N TYR A 111 -1.66 19.33 24.68
CA TYR A 111 -0.75 18.18 24.75
C TYR A 111 0.37 18.23 23.71
N ALA A 112 0.40 19.25 22.85
CA ALA A 112 1.43 19.41 21.83
C ALA A 112 2.74 19.87 22.47
N THR A 113 3.80 19.06 22.34
CA THR A 113 5.15 19.41 22.78
C THR A 113 6.09 19.71 21.62
N HIS A 114 5.77 19.22 20.42
CA HIS A 114 6.50 19.56 19.21
C HIS A 114 5.54 19.72 18.04
N LEU A 115 5.64 20.85 17.35
CA LEU A 115 4.88 21.17 16.15
C LEU A 115 5.83 21.37 14.96
N PRO A 116 5.41 20.96 13.75
CA PRO A 116 6.20 21.16 12.55
C PRO A 116 6.36 22.67 12.28
N ARG A 117 7.54 23.06 11.77
CA ARG A 117 7.82 24.47 11.44
C ARG A 117 7.01 25.00 10.26
N LYS A 118 6.62 24.11 9.35
CA LYS A 118 5.93 24.42 8.09
C LYS A 118 4.56 23.73 8.04
N THR A 119 3.68 24.27 7.20
CA THR A 119 2.32 23.76 6.96
C THR A 119 2.27 22.64 5.91
N ARG A 120 3.42 22.27 5.35
CA ARG A 120 3.61 21.24 4.31
C ARG A 120 4.85 20.41 4.61
N SER A 121 4.87 19.19 4.09
CA SER A 121 6.05 18.32 4.16
C SER A 121 7.22 18.94 3.41
N ASP A 122 8.41 18.94 4.01
CA ASP A 122 9.62 19.37 3.30
C ASP A 122 9.99 18.39 2.18
N MET A 123 10.40 18.93 1.02
CA MET A 123 10.71 18.11 -0.16
C MET A 123 11.89 17.15 0.08
N LEU A 124 12.76 17.44 1.03
CA LEU A 124 13.89 16.60 1.45
C LEU A 124 13.64 15.88 2.78
N SER A 125 12.38 15.76 3.22
CA SER A 125 12.04 15.03 4.43
C SER A 125 12.03 13.52 4.21
N LEU A 126 12.23 12.75 5.29
CA LEU A 126 12.08 11.29 5.29
C LEU A 126 10.70 10.85 4.78
N GLU A 127 9.65 11.63 5.09
CA GLU A 127 8.29 11.37 4.62
C GLU A 127 8.15 11.54 3.10
N MET A 128 8.83 12.54 2.51
CA MET A 128 8.85 12.68 1.06
C MET A 128 9.60 11.53 0.38
N VAL A 129 10.70 11.06 0.96
CA VAL A 129 11.41 9.87 0.45
C VAL A 129 10.49 8.64 0.48
N LYS A 130 9.78 8.39 1.59
CA LYS A 130 8.78 7.32 1.67
C LYS A 130 7.70 7.46 0.59
N ASN A 131 7.21 8.68 0.36
CA ASN A 131 6.21 8.96 -0.67
C ASN A 131 6.73 8.64 -2.08
N VAL A 132 7.96 9.05 -2.41
CA VAL A 132 8.59 8.78 -3.71
C VAL A 132 8.78 7.28 -3.92
N VAL A 133 9.26 6.53 -2.92
CA VAL A 133 9.44 5.09 -3.02
C VAL A 133 8.10 4.38 -3.27
N VAL A 134 7.06 4.70 -2.48
CA VAL A 134 5.72 4.12 -2.65
C VAL A 134 5.11 4.48 -4.01
N PHE A 135 5.33 5.72 -4.48
CA PHE A 135 4.86 6.15 -5.79
C PHE A 135 5.55 5.39 -6.92
N LEU A 136 6.88 5.26 -6.89
CA LEU A 136 7.64 4.52 -7.90
C LEU A 136 7.24 3.03 -7.93
N GLN A 137 7.01 2.42 -6.77
CA GLN A 137 6.47 1.06 -6.70
C GLN A 137 5.08 0.96 -7.36
N GLY A 138 4.22 1.96 -7.15
CA GLY A 138 2.91 2.03 -7.81
C GLY A 138 2.99 2.23 -9.33
N VAL A 139 3.93 3.04 -9.80
CA VAL A 139 4.17 3.23 -11.25
C VAL A 139 4.69 1.93 -11.88
N GLN A 140 5.66 1.27 -11.25
CA GLN A 140 6.17 -0.02 -11.72
C GLN A 140 5.05 -1.07 -11.80
N ALA A 141 4.19 -1.11 -10.78
CA ALA A 141 3.03 -1.98 -10.74
C ALA A 141 2.02 -1.70 -11.87
N ALA A 142 1.70 -0.43 -12.09
CA ALA A 142 0.78 -0.03 -13.17
C ALA A 142 1.37 -0.32 -14.56
N ALA A 143 2.66 -0.10 -14.75
CA ALA A 143 3.35 -0.40 -16.01
C ALA A 143 3.36 -1.91 -16.32
N ALA A 144 3.61 -2.75 -15.31
CA ALA A 144 3.57 -4.20 -15.45
C ALA A 144 2.16 -4.71 -15.81
N LEU A 145 1.11 -4.14 -15.22
CA LEU A 145 -0.26 -4.47 -15.61
C LEU A 145 -0.61 -3.99 -17.01
N ALA A 146 -0.16 -2.79 -17.39
CA ALA A 146 -0.40 -2.24 -18.72
C ALA A 146 0.27 -3.08 -19.83
N SER A 147 1.49 -3.60 -19.59
CA SER A 147 2.14 -4.53 -20.52
C SER A 147 1.34 -5.83 -20.68
N ASP A 148 0.82 -6.37 -19.58
CA ASP A 148 0.05 -7.61 -19.58
C ASP A 148 -1.30 -7.49 -20.33
N PHE A 149 -1.88 -6.27 -20.44
CA PHE A 149 -3.09 -6.04 -21.26
C PHE A 149 -2.81 -5.91 -22.76
N SER A 150 -1.58 -5.57 -23.15
CA SER A 150 -1.23 -5.27 -24.55
C SER A 150 -0.87 -6.52 -25.37
N GLU A 151 -0.40 -7.57 -24.71
CA GLU A 151 -0.04 -8.82 -25.35
C GLU A 151 -1.23 -9.79 -25.28
N SER A 152 -1.81 -10.12 -26.44
CA SER A 152 -2.79 -11.20 -26.50
C SER A 152 -2.10 -12.49 -26.06
N ILE A 153 -2.68 -13.21 -25.09
CA ILE A 153 -2.45 -14.64 -24.72
C ILE A 153 -1.84 -14.85 -23.31
N THR A 154 -2.73 -15.22 -22.37
CA THR A 154 -2.60 -16.22 -21.27
C THR A 154 -1.37 -16.28 -20.35
N TYR A 155 -0.68 -15.19 -20.00
CA TYR A 155 0.40 -15.31 -19.01
C TYR A 155 0.40 -14.19 -17.96
N THR A 156 -0.13 -14.51 -16.79
CA THR A 156 -0.12 -13.65 -15.61
C THR A 156 1.25 -13.71 -14.94
N SER A 157 2.12 -12.78 -15.34
CA SER A 157 3.39 -12.49 -14.67
C SER A 157 3.23 -12.10 -13.18
N LEU A 158 1.98 -11.92 -12.75
CA LEU A 158 1.51 -11.50 -11.44
C LEU A 158 1.39 -12.63 -10.41
N ASP A 159 1.44 -13.89 -10.82
CA ASP A 159 1.05 -15.00 -9.93
C ASP A 159 2.21 -15.55 -9.08
N ALA A 160 3.45 -15.18 -9.39
CA ALA A 160 4.60 -15.54 -8.58
C ALA A 160 4.68 -14.67 -7.30
N VAL A 161 5.46 -15.12 -6.31
CA VAL A 161 5.60 -14.44 -5.01
C VAL A 161 5.96 -12.96 -5.14
N ASN A 162 6.75 -12.57 -6.14
CA ASN A 162 7.13 -11.18 -6.41
C ASN A 162 5.97 -10.32 -6.95
N GLY A 163 4.93 -10.92 -7.54
CA GLY A 163 3.75 -10.24 -8.06
C GLY A 163 2.58 -10.14 -7.08
N LEU A 164 2.59 -10.94 -5.99
CA LEU A 164 1.45 -11.05 -5.06
C LEU A 164 0.94 -9.71 -4.53
N PHE A 165 1.83 -8.79 -4.17
CA PHE A 165 1.45 -7.51 -3.57
C PHE A 165 1.48 -6.33 -4.55
N LEU A 166 1.59 -6.62 -5.85
CA LEU A 166 1.62 -5.60 -6.90
C LEU A 166 0.35 -4.75 -6.94
N PRO A 167 -0.88 -5.31 -6.78
CA PRO A 167 -2.08 -4.47 -6.69
C PRO A 167 -2.10 -3.56 -5.45
N ILE A 168 -1.50 -3.96 -4.31
CA ILE A 168 -1.33 -3.04 -3.16
C ILE A 168 -0.32 -1.94 -3.50
N ALA A 169 0.74 -2.28 -4.24
CA ALA A 169 1.71 -1.30 -4.71
C ALA A 169 1.06 -0.23 -5.59
N MET A 170 0.13 -0.60 -6.48
CA MET A 170 -0.65 0.38 -7.28
C MET A 170 -1.43 1.36 -6.41
N CYS A 171 -2.00 0.91 -5.29
CA CYS A 171 -2.67 1.79 -4.34
C CYS A 171 -1.72 2.84 -3.76
N GLY A 172 -0.40 2.64 -3.86
CA GLY A 172 0.62 3.65 -3.60
C GLY A 172 0.49 4.92 -4.45
N LEU A 173 -0.08 4.85 -5.65
CA LEU A 173 -0.36 6.03 -6.48
C LEU A 173 -1.35 6.98 -5.79
N LEU A 174 -2.31 6.45 -5.04
CA LEU A 174 -3.28 7.24 -4.27
C LEU A 174 -2.62 8.02 -3.12
N ARG A 175 -1.45 7.58 -2.65
CA ARG A 175 -0.69 8.29 -1.62
C ARG A 175 -0.20 9.65 -2.10
N LEU A 176 0.04 9.82 -3.39
CA LEU A 176 0.50 11.09 -3.97
C LEU A 176 -0.49 12.23 -3.69
N CYS A 177 -1.79 11.92 -3.62
CA CYS A 177 -2.83 12.90 -3.27
C CYS A 177 -2.66 13.47 -1.86
N ALA A 178 -2.10 12.71 -0.92
CA ALA A 178 -1.89 13.14 0.46
C ALA A 178 -0.44 13.54 0.76
N ALA A 179 0.51 13.19 -0.12
CA ALA A 179 1.94 13.33 0.08
C ALA A 179 2.39 14.72 0.60
N PRO A 180 1.92 15.86 0.06
CA PRO A 180 2.34 17.19 0.55
C PRO A 180 1.90 17.50 2.00
N TRP A 181 0.95 16.72 2.51
CA TRP A 181 0.31 16.90 3.81
C TRP A 181 0.46 15.68 4.71
N LEU A 182 1.40 14.78 4.40
CA LEU A 182 1.82 13.71 5.31
C LEU A 182 3.06 14.15 6.09
N THR A 183 3.01 13.99 7.41
CA THR A 183 4.15 14.24 8.29
C THR A 183 4.17 13.28 9.45
N SER A 184 5.36 13.01 9.98
CA SER A 184 5.60 12.36 11.27
C SER A 184 6.30 13.31 12.25
N ASP A 185 6.51 14.57 11.87
CA ASP A 185 7.27 15.57 12.63
C ASP A 185 6.36 16.32 13.61
N TYR A 186 5.84 15.60 14.60
CA TYR A 186 5.02 16.14 15.68
C TYR A 186 5.11 15.23 16.90
N THR A 187 4.90 15.81 18.09
CA THR A 187 4.84 15.05 19.34
C THR A 187 3.70 15.57 20.19
N PHE A 188 2.81 14.65 20.59
CA PHE A 188 1.77 14.91 21.58
C PHE A 188 1.99 14.00 22.78
N THR A 189 2.12 14.60 23.97
CA THR A 189 2.39 13.87 25.22
C THR A 189 1.55 14.43 26.34
N ILE A 190 1.07 13.55 27.23
CA ILE A 190 0.46 13.95 28.49
C ILE A 190 1.58 14.56 29.34
N ASN A 191 1.51 15.87 29.58
CA ASN A 191 2.46 16.53 30.44
C ASN A 191 2.17 16.08 31.88
N SER A 192 2.97 15.17 32.43
CA SER A 192 2.81 14.66 33.81
C SER A 192 2.82 15.77 34.86
N GLN A 193 3.41 16.92 34.52
CA GLN A 193 3.39 18.11 35.36
C GLN A 193 1.99 18.71 35.54
N SER A 194 1.06 18.57 34.58
CA SER A 194 -0.32 19.05 34.73
C SER A 194 -1.14 18.19 35.71
N VAL A 195 -0.89 16.88 35.75
CA VAL A 195 -1.49 15.95 36.73
C VAL A 195 -0.90 16.18 38.12
N SER A 196 0.40 16.50 38.21
CA SER A 196 1.04 16.87 39.47
C SER A 196 0.63 18.27 39.95
N GLN A 197 0.40 19.23 39.06
CA GLN A 197 -0.04 20.59 39.43
C GLN A 197 -1.51 20.64 39.85
N LEU A 198 -2.41 19.84 39.27
CA LEU A 198 -3.79 19.69 39.79
C LEU A 198 -3.80 19.09 41.20
N ASN A 199 -2.89 18.14 41.49
CA ASN A 199 -2.74 17.58 42.84
C ASN A 199 -1.98 18.50 43.81
N LEU A 200 -1.11 19.39 43.32
CA LEU A 200 -0.39 20.37 44.13
C LEU A 200 -1.19 21.65 44.38
N GLN A 201 -2.17 22.01 43.55
CA GLN A 201 -3.07 23.14 43.81
C GLN A 201 -4.13 22.86 44.89
N LEU A 202 -4.37 21.59 45.24
CA LEU A 202 -5.13 21.25 46.45
C LEU A 202 -4.29 21.35 47.75
N SER A 203 -3.00 21.66 47.64
CA SER A 203 -2.07 21.77 48.77
C SER A 203 -1.35 23.12 48.74
N SER A 204 -2.07 24.21 48.96
CA SER A 204 -1.46 25.51 49.18
C SER A 204 -0.77 25.55 50.55
N SER A 205 0.54 25.77 50.61
CA SER A 205 1.12 26.87 51.42
C SER A 205 2.62 27.05 51.18
N SER A 206 2.99 28.28 50.84
CA SER A 206 4.20 29.00 51.26
C SER A 206 5.58 28.38 50.96
N SER A 207 6.30 28.98 50.00
CA SER A 207 7.54 29.71 50.32
C SER A 207 8.13 30.41 49.09
N LYS A 208 8.69 31.60 49.32
CA LYS A 208 9.43 32.42 48.37
C LYS A 208 10.78 31.76 48.05
N SER A 209 11.18 31.74 46.77
CA SER A 209 12.61 31.70 46.41
C SER A 209 12.88 32.50 45.13
N THR A 210 13.55 33.63 45.36
CA THR A 210 14.64 34.25 44.59
C THR A 210 14.91 33.81 43.15
N PHE A 211 14.85 34.84 42.29
CA PHE A 211 15.52 35.03 41.00
C PHE A 211 16.81 34.21 40.83
N ASP A 212 16.86 33.39 39.79
CA ASP A 212 18.11 33.02 39.13
C ASP A 212 17.97 33.20 37.62
N ARG A 213 18.84 34.06 37.09
CA ARG A 213 18.86 34.55 35.72
C ARG A 213 19.72 33.60 34.89
N ARG A 214 19.08 32.61 34.25
CA ARG A 214 19.69 31.84 33.15
C ARG A 214 19.01 32.20 31.85
N ASP A 215 19.84 32.59 30.89
CA ASP A 215 19.50 32.93 29.52
C ASP A 215 18.54 31.92 28.92
N SER A 216 17.29 32.35 28.80
CA SER A 216 16.22 31.57 28.22
C SER A 216 16.36 31.66 26.71
N CYS A 217 16.81 30.59 26.08
CA CYS A 217 16.40 30.33 24.71
C CYS A 217 14.88 30.40 24.68
N LEU A 218 14.33 31.42 24.03
CA LEU A 218 12.90 31.58 23.81
C LEU A 218 12.42 30.41 22.93
N SER A 219 12.04 29.32 23.59
CA SER A 219 11.29 28.22 22.99
C SER A 219 9.94 28.77 22.53
N ILE A 220 9.45 28.30 21.39
CA ILE A 220 8.09 28.55 20.90
C ILE A 220 7.04 28.18 21.96
N ASP A 221 7.39 27.32 22.91
CA ASP A 221 6.59 27.02 24.12
C ASP A 221 6.18 28.29 24.88
N SER A 222 7.04 29.32 24.96
CA SER A 222 6.69 30.55 25.68
C SER A 222 5.64 31.39 24.95
N LEU A 223 5.53 31.29 23.61
CA LEU A 223 4.51 31.98 22.82
C LEU A 223 3.16 31.27 22.88
N ILE A 224 3.17 29.94 22.92
CA ILE A 224 1.96 29.13 23.11
C ILE A 224 1.48 29.31 24.56
N GLU A 225 2.37 29.25 25.54
CA GLU A 225 2.03 29.45 26.95
C GLU A 225 1.59 30.88 27.24
N HIS A 226 2.15 31.91 26.59
CA HIS A 226 1.66 33.29 26.73
C HIS A 226 0.28 33.49 26.08
N ARG A 227 -0.04 32.78 25.00
CA ARG A 227 -1.37 32.80 24.37
C ARG A 227 -2.41 32.03 25.19
N ILE A 228 -2.02 30.93 25.85
CA ILE A 228 -2.87 30.15 26.76
C ILE A 228 -3.08 30.90 28.09
N ARG A 229 -2.04 31.52 28.64
CA ARG A 229 -2.09 32.32 29.89
C ARG A 229 -2.90 33.60 29.75
N ASN A 230 -3.05 34.16 28.55
CA ASN A 230 -3.94 35.29 28.27
C ASN A 230 -5.44 34.93 28.20
N GLY A 231 -5.84 33.74 28.67
CA GLY A 231 -7.19 33.55 29.24
C GLY A 231 -8.35 33.45 28.25
N THR A 232 -8.25 32.59 27.23
CA THR A 232 -9.41 32.26 26.37
C THR A 232 -9.83 30.79 26.35
N TYR A 233 -9.12 29.86 27.03
CA TYR A 233 -9.41 28.42 26.86
C TYR A 233 -9.22 27.54 28.10
N LEU A 234 -9.22 28.10 29.31
CA LEU A 234 -9.10 27.30 30.54
C LEU A 234 -10.22 27.60 31.52
N GLU A 235 -11.43 27.24 31.14
CA GLU A 235 -12.33 26.49 32.03
C GLU A 235 -12.98 25.36 31.22
N PRO A 236 -13.00 24.11 31.72
CA PRO A 236 -13.90 23.08 31.21
C PRO A 236 -15.30 23.33 31.79
N GLY A 237 -15.83 24.52 31.55
CA GLY A 237 -17.25 24.83 31.65
C GLY A 237 -17.88 24.43 30.33
N VAL A 238 -18.91 23.59 30.39
CA VAL A 238 -19.78 23.30 29.26
C VAL A 238 -20.34 24.62 28.76
N GLU A 239 -20.19 24.89 27.46
CA GLU A 239 -20.65 26.05 26.67
C GLU A 239 -19.50 26.94 26.14
N ASP A 240 -19.36 26.92 24.81
CA ASP A 240 -18.56 27.80 23.96
C ASP A 240 -17.04 27.58 23.88
N ILE A 241 -16.66 26.40 23.36
CA ILE A 241 -15.43 26.30 22.56
C ILE A 241 -15.67 27.18 21.30
N PRO A 242 -14.94 28.30 21.11
CA PRO A 242 -15.11 29.10 19.91
C PRO A 242 -14.81 28.24 18.68
N HIS A 243 -15.83 28.07 17.84
CA HIS A 243 -15.74 27.43 16.53
C HIS A 243 -14.79 28.23 15.62
N VAL A 244 -13.48 28.04 15.75
CA VAL A 244 -12.46 28.70 14.92
C VAL A 244 -12.44 28.20 13.47
N ILE A 245 -13.35 27.30 13.06
CA ILE A 245 -13.52 26.92 11.65
C ILE A 245 -15.01 26.89 11.30
N GLY A 246 -15.63 28.07 11.36
CA GLY A 246 -17.01 28.29 10.93
C GLY A 246 -17.11 29.06 9.61
N SER A 247 -16.05 29.13 8.78
CA SER A 247 -16.26 29.63 7.42
C SER A 247 -17.07 28.59 6.66
N THR A 248 -18.28 28.97 6.26
CA THR A 248 -19.11 28.15 5.37
C THR A 248 -18.25 27.75 4.18
N PRO A 249 -18.09 26.44 3.90
CA PRO A 249 -17.20 26.00 2.85
C PRO A 249 -17.64 26.64 1.54
N SER A 250 -16.68 27.20 0.79
CA SER A 250 -17.00 27.82 -0.47
C SER A 250 -17.54 26.76 -1.45
N THR A 251 -18.36 27.17 -2.41
CA THR A 251 -18.90 26.27 -3.44
C THR A 251 -17.78 25.49 -4.13
N VAL A 252 -16.63 26.12 -4.38
CA VAL A 252 -15.44 25.48 -4.96
C VAL A 252 -14.90 24.35 -4.07
N GLN A 253 -14.84 24.54 -2.75
CA GLN A 253 -14.38 23.52 -1.81
C GLN A 253 -15.33 22.33 -1.73
N VAL A 254 -16.65 22.58 -1.78
CA VAL A 254 -17.67 21.53 -1.80
C VAL A 254 -17.58 20.68 -3.06
N TRP A 255 -17.49 21.32 -4.24
CA TRP A 255 -17.34 20.61 -5.51
C TRP A 255 -16.00 19.89 -5.62
N GLY A 256 -14.90 20.52 -5.19
CA GLY A 256 -13.58 19.90 -5.15
C GLY A 256 -13.57 18.62 -4.31
N SER A 257 -14.22 18.64 -3.14
CA SER A 257 -14.36 17.46 -2.28
C SER A 257 -15.17 16.34 -2.95
N ARG A 258 -16.25 16.67 -3.68
CA ARG A 258 -17.06 15.69 -4.42
C ARG A 258 -16.29 15.05 -5.58
N ILE A 259 -15.64 15.86 -6.40
CA ILE A 259 -14.83 15.39 -7.53
C ILE A 259 -13.70 14.49 -7.01
N PHE A 260 -13.01 14.91 -5.94
CA PHE A 260 -11.98 14.11 -5.30
C PHE A 260 -12.49 12.72 -4.89
N ARG A 261 -13.65 12.62 -4.25
CA ARG A 261 -14.22 11.32 -3.83
C ARG A 261 -14.52 10.41 -5.02
N VAL A 262 -15.08 10.95 -6.10
CA VAL A 262 -15.37 10.16 -7.31
C VAL A 262 -14.07 9.63 -7.91
N VAL A 263 -13.08 10.51 -8.11
CA VAL A 263 -11.77 10.13 -8.65
C VAL A 263 -11.05 9.12 -7.75
N TYR A 264 -11.15 9.27 -6.43
CA TYR A 264 -10.54 8.37 -5.46
C TYR A 264 -11.19 6.98 -5.46
N MET A 265 -12.50 6.88 -5.76
CA MET A 265 -13.22 5.61 -5.82
C MET A 265 -13.03 4.85 -7.13
N THR A 266 -12.79 5.54 -8.24
CA THR A 266 -12.55 4.93 -9.56
C THR A 266 -11.57 3.76 -9.54
N PRO A 267 -10.35 3.85 -8.97
CA PRO A 267 -9.41 2.73 -8.98
C PRO A 267 -9.91 1.50 -8.20
N PHE A 268 -10.71 1.67 -7.14
CA PHE A 268 -11.32 0.53 -6.43
C PHE A 268 -12.37 -0.16 -7.29
N LEU A 269 -13.18 0.60 -8.02
CA LEU A 269 -14.15 0.05 -8.96
C LEU A 269 -13.48 -0.68 -10.13
N CYS A 270 -12.40 -0.12 -10.68
CA CYS A 270 -11.59 -0.79 -11.70
C CYS A 270 -10.96 -2.07 -11.16
N ALA A 271 -10.36 -2.04 -9.97
CA ALA A 271 -9.78 -3.22 -9.33
C ALA A 271 -10.83 -4.30 -9.06
N PHE A 272 -12.04 -3.92 -8.63
CA PHE A 272 -13.16 -4.85 -8.45
C PHE A 272 -13.57 -5.51 -9.77
N ALA A 273 -13.71 -4.73 -10.84
CA ALA A 273 -14.04 -5.26 -12.16
C ALA A 273 -12.98 -6.26 -12.66
N VAL A 274 -11.68 -5.95 -12.46
CA VAL A 274 -10.59 -6.86 -12.79
C VAL A 274 -10.66 -8.14 -11.95
N CYS A 275 -10.83 -8.04 -10.62
CA CYS A 275 -10.94 -9.23 -9.77
C CYS A 275 -12.15 -10.11 -10.16
N PHE A 276 -13.27 -9.48 -10.49
CA PHE A 276 -14.48 -10.18 -10.95
C PHE A 276 -14.25 -10.89 -12.29
N MET A 277 -13.55 -10.25 -13.24
CA MET A 277 -13.15 -10.87 -14.51
C MET A 277 -12.29 -12.12 -14.31
N TYR A 278 -11.40 -12.14 -13.31
CA TYR A 278 -10.51 -13.26 -13.02
C TYR A 278 -11.22 -14.42 -12.29
N LEU A 279 -12.25 -14.13 -11.49
CA LEU A 279 -13.01 -15.14 -10.73
C LEU A 279 -14.14 -15.80 -11.53
N SER A 280 -14.65 -15.14 -12.58
CA SER A 280 -15.86 -15.59 -13.27
C SER A 280 -15.56 -16.48 -14.51
N PRO A 281 -16.11 -17.70 -14.57
CA PRO A 281 -15.97 -18.60 -15.71
C PRO A 281 -16.99 -18.27 -16.79
N PHE A 282 -16.71 -17.30 -17.64
CA PHE A 282 -17.66 -17.00 -18.71
C PHE A 282 -17.57 -17.99 -19.86
N VAL A 283 -18.72 -18.57 -20.17
CA VAL A 283 -18.94 -19.51 -21.26
C VAL A 283 -20.06 -18.94 -22.13
N GLY A 284 -19.74 -18.61 -23.40
CA GLY A 284 -20.75 -18.16 -24.38
C GLY A 284 -20.33 -16.94 -25.19
N GLY A 285 -19.30 -17.06 -26.03
CA GLY A 285 -19.04 -16.18 -27.19
C GLY A 285 -18.56 -14.73 -26.93
N SER A 286 -18.57 -14.23 -25.70
CA SER A 286 -18.35 -12.81 -25.37
C SER A 286 -17.35 -12.56 -24.23
N LEU A 287 -16.51 -11.54 -24.40
CA LEU A 287 -15.75 -10.73 -23.42
C LEU A 287 -15.10 -11.38 -22.20
N PHE A 288 -14.75 -12.67 -22.22
CA PHE A 288 -14.14 -13.29 -21.03
C PHE A 288 -13.28 -14.55 -21.27
N PRO A 289 -12.38 -14.86 -20.30
CA PRO A 289 -11.19 -15.67 -20.53
C PRO A 289 -11.47 -17.18 -20.48
N MET A 290 -11.17 -17.86 -21.58
CA MET A 290 -10.84 -19.28 -21.54
C MET A 290 -9.38 -19.41 -21.05
N GLY A 291 -9.16 -20.00 -19.89
CA GLY A 291 -7.82 -20.08 -19.30
C GLY A 291 -7.69 -21.16 -18.22
N LYS A 292 -6.48 -21.69 -18.10
CA LYS A 292 -6.06 -22.56 -16.98
C LYS A 292 -5.47 -21.65 -15.90
N TRP A 293 -5.96 -21.78 -14.67
CA TRP A 293 -5.55 -20.94 -13.54
C TRP A 293 -4.80 -21.79 -12.52
N THR A 294 -3.78 -21.22 -11.87
CA THR A 294 -3.15 -21.88 -10.72
C THR A 294 -3.95 -21.61 -9.44
N ILE A 295 -3.71 -22.37 -8.38
CA ILE A 295 -4.36 -22.13 -7.09
C ILE A 295 -3.94 -20.75 -6.56
N THR A 296 -2.69 -20.36 -6.75
CA THR A 296 -2.21 -19.03 -6.35
C THR A 296 -2.97 -17.91 -7.05
N SER A 297 -3.13 -17.92 -8.38
CA SER A 297 -3.85 -16.86 -9.10
C SER A 297 -5.30 -16.74 -8.64
N TRP A 298 -5.94 -17.89 -8.40
CA TRP A 298 -7.33 -17.95 -7.93
C TRP A 298 -7.46 -17.40 -6.50
N LEU A 299 -6.61 -17.83 -5.57
CA LEU A 299 -6.57 -17.32 -4.20
C LEU A 299 -6.22 -15.83 -4.15
N LEU A 300 -5.33 -15.37 -5.04
CA LEU A 300 -4.95 -13.97 -5.15
C LEU A 300 -6.15 -13.11 -5.58
N SER A 301 -6.87 -13.55 -6.60
CA SER A 301 -8.08 -12.89 -7.09
C SER A 301 -9.17 -12.85 -6.01
N LEU A 302 -9.33 -13.94 -5.26
CA LEU A 302 -10.26 -14.03 -4.13
C LEU A 302 -9.84 -13.07 -3.00
N PHE A 303 -8.57 -13.05 -2.63
CA PHE A 303 -8.03 -12.15 -1.61
C PHE A 303 -8.29 -10.68 -1.92
N TYR A 304 -7.98 -10.24 -3.15
CA TYR A 304 -8.23 -8.86 -3.56
C TYR A 304 -9.71 -8.54 -3.63
N THR A 305 -10.56 -9.49 -4.01
CA THR A 305 -12.02 -9.32 -3.93
C THR A 305 -12.47 -9.10 -2.48
N VAL A 306 -11.91 -9.84 -1.52
CA VAL A 306 -12.23 -9.70 -0.09
C VAL A 306 -11.70 -8.38 0.50
N ILE A 307 -10.67 -7.76 -0.10
CA ILE A 307 -10.21 -6.43 0.32
C ILE A 307 -11.05 -5.32 -0.33
N VAL A 308 -11.22 -5.39 -1.65
CA VAL A 308 -11.82 -4.32 -2.45
C VAL A 308 -13.32 -4.22 -2.18
N THR A 309 -14.03 -5.33 -2.00
CA THR A 309 -15.49 -5.31 -1.79
C THR A 309 -15.87 -4.57 -0.49
N PRO A 310 -15.30 -4.90 0.68
CA PRO A 310 -15.54 -4.13 1.90
C PRO A 310 -15.01 -2.70 1.79
N ALA A 311 -13.88 -2.46 1.11
CA ALA A 311 -13.37 -1.11 0.91
C ALA A 311 -14.36 -0.22 0.15
N ILE A 312 -14.93 -0.71 -0.96
CA ILE A 312 -15.97 0.01 -1.72
C ILE A 312 -17.20 0.26 -0.84
N ALA A 313 -17.66 -0.75 -0.08
CA ALA A 313 -18.82 -0.60 0.78
C ALA A 313 -18.60 0.44 1.88
N ILE A 314 -17.46 0.36 2.59
CA ILE A 314 -17.07 1.29 3.66
C ILE A 314 -16.91 2.70 3.10
N TYR A 315 -16.14 2.85 2.03
CA TYR A 315 -15.86 4.17 1.46
C TYR A 315 -17.12 4.78 0.86
N GLY A 316 -17.90 4.01 0.11
CA GLY A 316 -19.15 4.46 -0.48
C GLY A 316 -20.12 4.93 0.61
N TYR A 317 -20.33 4.12 1.64
CA TYR A 317 -21.20 4.46 2.76
C TYR A 317 -20.76 5.76 3.44
N TYR A 318 -19.51 5.87 3.87
CA TYR A 318 -19.04 7.04 4.62
C TYR A 318 -18.81 8.28 3.75
N PHE A 319 -18.57 8.12 2.44
CA PHE A 319 -18.49 9.25 1.51
C PHE A 319 -19.86 9.87 1.25
N VAL A 320 -20.93 9.05 1.19
CA VAL A 320 -22.31 9.51 1.05
C VAL A 320 -22.80 10.18 2.34
N HIS A 321 -22.52 9.58 3.50
CA HIS A 321 -22.92 10.12 4.81
C HIS A 321 -22.08 11.33 5.25
N GLY A 322 -20.96 11.62 4.58
CA GLY A 322 -20.12 12.77 4.89
C GLY A 322 -19.24 12.60 6.12
N GLU A 323 -19.09 11.38 6.65
CA GLU A 323 -18.24 11.09 7.82
C GLU A 323 -16.75 11.32 7.55
N ILE A 324 -16.32 11.30 6.27
CA ILE A 324 -14.98 11.74 5.86
C ILE A 324 -14.69 13.21 6.20
N HIS A 325 -15.71 14.01 6.53
CA HIS A 325 -15.53 15.37 7.06
C HIS A 325 -15.15 15.39 8.53
N ARG A 326 -15.57 14.39 9.30
CA ARG A 326 -15.54 14.44 10.75
C ARG A 326 -14.28 13.84 11.33
N THR A 327 -13.67 12.89 10.63
CA THR A 327 -12.58 12.08 11.17
C THR A 327 -11.54 11.68 10.12
N THR A 328 -10.27 11.64 10.54
CA THR A 328 -9.13 11.18 9.72
C THR A 328 -8.96 9.66 9.74
N ILE A 329 -9.68 8.96 10.61
CA ILE A 329 -9.71 7.50 10.72
C ILE A 329 -11.03 6.94 10.22
N ILE A 330 -11.05 5.67 9.82
CA ILE A 330 -12.30 5.01 9.46
C ILE A 330 -13.18 4.95 10.72
N PRO A 331 -14.44 5.42 10.67
CA PRO A 331 -15.30 5.45 11.86
C PRO A 331 -15.50 4.09 12.53
N CYS A 332 -15.49 2.99 11.75
CA CYS A 332 -15.64 1.63 12.28
C CYS A 332 -14.33 0.99 12.77
N ILE A 333 -13.19 1.71 12.83
CA ILE A 333 -11.90 1.09 13.15
C ILE A 333 -11.84 0.41 14.52
N SER A 334 -12.57 0.95 15.51
CA SER A 334 -12.62 0.42 16.88
C SER A 334 -13.62 -0.74 17.04
N THR A 335 -14.45 -1.02 16.02
CA THR A 335 -15.50 -2.06 16.09
C THR A 335 -14.93 -3.47 16.02
N THR A 336 -15.61 -4.43 16.67
CA THR A 336 -15.17 -5.83 16.73
C THR A 336 -15.11 -6.48 15.35
N TRP A 337 -16.08 -6.21 14.47
CA TRP A 337 -16.11 -6.79 13.13
C TRP A 337 -14.93 -6.32 12.28
N TYR A 338 -14.56 -5.04 12.35
CA TYR A 338 -13.45 -4.50 11.58
C TYR A 338 -12.09 -5.02 12.08
N LYS A 339 -11.97 -5.24 13.39
CA LYS A 339 -10.80 -5.90 13.99
C LYS A 339 -10.68 -7.36 13.52
N ALA A 340 -11.78 -8.11 13.54
CA ALA A 340 -11.81 -9.48 13.04
C ALA A 340 -11.47 -9.54 11.54
N TYR A 341 -12.03 -8.65 10.74
CA TYR A 341 -11.68 -8.49 9.32
C TYR A 341 -10.19 -8.20 9.13
N SER A 342 -9.61 -7.30 9.92
CA SER A 342 -8.18 -6.97 9.82
C SER A 342 -7.28 -8.15 10.17
N ILE A 343 -7.62 -8.93 11.20
CA ILE A 343 -6.90 -10.18 11.53
C ILE A 343 -7.03 -11.19 10.40
N PHE A 344 -8.23 -11.36 9.85
CA PHE A 344 -8.48 -12.25 8.73
C PHE A 344 -7.62 -11.89 7.51
N ILE A 345 -7.54 -10.61 7.13
CA ILE A 345 -6.69 -10.15 6.02
C ILE A 345 -5.22 -10.49 6.26
N MET A 346 -4.70 -10.26 7.48
CA MET A 346 -3.31 -10.58 7.80
C MET A 346 -3.02 -12.09 7.73
N LEU A 347 -3.95 -12.93 8.19
CA LEU A 347 -3.85 -14.38 8.07
C LEU A 347 -3.91 -14.84 6.61
N TYR A 348 -4.80 -14.25 5.80
CA TYR A 348 -4.92 -14.54 4.38
C TYR A 348 -3.62 -14.18 3.64
N MET A 349 -3.01 -13.02 3.93
CA MET A 349 -1.70 -12.65 3.36
C MET A 349 -0.62 -13.71 3.66
N GLY A 350 -0.58 -14.24 4.89
CA GLY A 350 0.34 -15.32 5.27
C GLY A 350 0.09 -16.63 4.50
N MET A 351 -1.19 -16.98 4.31
CA MET A 351 -1.59 -18.14 3.52
C MET A 351 -1.19 -17.99 2.04
N LEU A 352 -1.43 -16.83 1.42
CA LEU A 352 -1.00 -16.55 0.05
C LEU A 352 0.51 -16.66 -0.14
N LEU A 353 1.28 -16.10 0.80
CA LEU A 353 2.75 -16.19 0.78
C LEU A 353 3.22 -17.64 0.82
N THR A 354 2.56 -18.49 1.61
CA THR A 354 2.91 -19.90 1.74
C THR A 354 2.54 -20.67 0.47
N VAL A 355 1.32 -20.52 -0.03
CA VAL A 355 0.86 -21.22 -1.23
C VAL A 355 1.67 -20.79 -2.46
N SER A 356 1.85 -19.49 -2.66
CA SER A 356 2.65 -18.96 -3.75
C SER A 356 4.12 -19.37 -3.64
N GLY A 357 4.68 -19.43 -2.43
CA GLY A 357 6.04 -19.93 -2.20
C GLY A 357 6.20 -21.42 -2.53
N ILE A 358 5.15 -22.22 -2.39
CA ILE A 358 5.15 -23.64 -2.79
C ILE A 358 5.03 -23.78 -4.32
N GLU A 359 4.12 -23.05 -4.94
CA GLU A 359 3.86 -23.13 -6.39
C GLU A 359 4.90 -22.43 -7.25
N THR A 360 5.58 -21.41 -6.73
CA THR A 360 6.54 -20.64 -7.53
C THR A 360 7.73 -21.51 -7.92
N ARG A 361 8.05 -21.49 -9.22
CA ARG A 361 9.25 -22.05 -9.81
C ARG A 361 10.02 -20.99 -10.60
N LYS A 362 11.30 -21.27 -10.80
CA LYS A 362 12.17 -20.51 -11.71
C LYS A 362 12.05 -21.11 -13.12
N THR A 363 11.78 -20.25 -14.10
CA THR A 363 11.75 -20.59 -15.53
C THR A 363 13.16 -20.63 -16.11
N VAL A 364 13.31 -21.18 -17.30
CA VAL A 364 14.62 -21.22 -17.99
C VAL A 364 15.22 -19.83 -18.19
N CYS A 365 14.42 -18.80 -18.49
CA CYS A 365 14.91 -17.41 -18.63
C CYS A 365 15.22 -16.71 -17.30
N GLY A 366 15.06 -17.40 -16.16
CA GLY A 366 15.28 -16.82 -14.84
C GLY A 366 14.10 -16.01 -14.27
N ALA A 367 12.98 -15.92 -14.99
CA ALA A 367 11.74 -15.35 -14.47
C ALA A 367 11.03 -16.34 -13.52
N TYR A 368 10.14 -15.84 -12.67
CA TYR A 368 9.38 -16.66 -11.72
C TYR A 368 7.92 -16.79 -12.16
N THR A 369 7.35 -17.99 -12.00
CA THR A 369 5.95 -18.28 -12.32
C THR A 369 5.40 -19.37 -11.40
N THR A 370 4.08 -19.41 -11.18
CA THR A 370 3.39 -20.53 -10.51
C THR A 370 2.86 -21.57 -11.49
N LEU A 371 2.94 -21.30 -12.79
CA LEU A 371 2.44 -22.21 -13.81
C LEU A 371 3.33 -23.47 -13.87
N PRO A 372 2.78 -24.70 -13.85
CA PRO A 372 3.59 -25.92 -13.96
C PRO A 372 4.39 -25.98 -15.26
N SER A 373 5.54 -26.67 -15.25
CA SER A 373 6.44 -26.78 -16.41
C SER A 373 5.79 -27.44 -17.64
N GLU A 374 4.77 -28.28 -17.43
CA GLU A 374 3.99 -28.93 -18.49
C GLU A 374 3.24 -27.93 -19.40
N TYR A 375 3.01 -26.71 -18.91
CA TYR A 375 2.32 -25.65 -19.64
C TYR A 375 3.29 -24.64 -20.29
N GLY A 376 4.58 -24.94 -20.29
CA GLY A 376 5.64 -24.13 -20.89
C GLY A 376 6.21 -23.06 -19.96
N ASP A 377 7.21 -22.35 -20.50
CA ASP A 377 7.89 -21.26 -19.80
C ASP A 377 7.52 -19.92 -20.45
N PRO A 378 6.94 -18.96 -19.70
CA PRO A 378 6.46 -17.67 -20.22
C PRO A 378 7.60 -16.68 -20.56
N CYS A 379 8.74 -17.19 -21.03
CA CYS A 379 9.92 -16.43 -21.37
C CYS A 379 9.86 -15.76 -22.76
N ALA A 380 8.83 -16.08 -23.55
CA ALA A 380 8.61 -15.55 -24.89
C ALA A 380 7.97 -14.15 -24.82
N ARG A 381 8.78 -13.10 -24.82
CA ARG A 381 8.32 -11.72 -25.03
C ARG A 381 8.84 -11.21 -26.38
N GLY A 382 7.98 -10.59 -27.20
CA GLY A 382 8.40 -9.89 -28.42
C GLY A 382 9.00 -10.76 -29.54
N GLY A 383 8.27 -11.79 -30.01
CA GLY A 383 8.68 -12.61 -31.17
C GLY A 383 9.86 -13.58 -30.91
N LEU A 384 10.26 -13.71 -29.65
CA LEU A 384 11.20 -14.72 -29.17
C LEU A 384 10.43 -16.00 -28.85
N GLU A 385 10.67 -17.08 -29.59
CA GLU A 385 10.10 -18.39 -29.31
C GLU A 385 11.14 -19.26 -28.59
N LEU A 386 10.67 -20.01 -27.59
CA LEU A 386 11.52 -20.91 -26.84
C LEU A 386 11.51 -22.28 -27.52
N TYR A 387 12.66 -22.70 -28.04
CA TYR A 387 12.78 -23.98 -28.71
C TYR A 387 13.44 -24.98 -27.77
N GLN A 388 12.72 -26.06 -27.49
CA GLN A 388 13.27 -27.21 -26.78
C GLN A 388 14.14 -28.01 -27.76
N LEU A 389 15.45 -28.03 -27.52
CA LEU A 389 16.41 -28.83 -28.29
C LEU A 389 16.75 -30.10 -27.50
N GLY A 390 16.08 -31.20 -27.83
CA GLY A 390 16.33 -32.50 -27.22
C GLY A 390 16.76 -33.53 -28.27
N SER A 391 17.91 -34.17 -28.04
CA SER A 391 18.21 -35.48 -28.63
C SER A 391 17.47 -36.53 -27.80
N GLY A 392 16.87 -37.55 -28.45
CA GLY A 392 15.98 -38.56 -27.85
C GLY A 392 16.54 -39.43 -26.72
N THR A 393 17.69 -39.07 -26.14
CA THR A 393 18.32 -39.77 -25.01
C THR A 393 18.84 -38.77 -23.97
N MET A 394 18.00 -38.52 -22.97
CA MET A 394 18.29 -38.12 -21.57
C MET A 394 18.76 -36.72 -21.17
N GLU A 395 19.05 -35.76 -22.05
CA GLU A 395 19.20 -34.35 -21.62
C GLU A 395 18.53 -33.40 -22.61
N ALA A 396 17.37 -32.85 -22.24
CA ALA A 396 16.75 -31.77 -22.98
C ALA A 396 17.52 -30.47 -22.67
N THR A 397 18.15 -29.88 -23.69
CA THR A 397 18.74 -28.54 -23.58
C THR A 397 17.74 -27.52 -24.14
N PHE A 398 17.50 -26.44 -23.39
CA PHE A 398 16.58 -25.39 -23.82
C PHE A 398 17.38 -24.23 -24.42
N GLY A 399 16.98 -23.78 -25.61
CA GLY A 399 17.54 -22.61 -26.27
C GLY A 399 16.45 -21.57 -26.55
N LEU A 400 16.75 -20.30 -26.34
CA LEU A 400 15.92 -19.20 -26.86
C LEU A 400 16.36 -18.95 -28.31
N ALA A 401 15.42 -18.98 -29.26
CA ALA A 401 15.70 -18.56 -30.63
C ALA A 401 14.83 -17.35 -30.96
N GLN A 402 15.44 -16.30 -31.51
CA GLN A 402 14.71 -15.16 -32.02
C GLN A 402 14.43 -15.38 -33.50
N ASN A 403 13.16 -15.34 -33.90
CA ASN A 403 12.82 -15.36 -35.31
C ASN A 403 13.15 -13.98 -35.91
N MET A 404 14.31 -13.85 -36.55
CA MET A 404 14.75 -12.58 -37.14
C MET A 404 14.22 -12.35 -38.56
N THR A 405 13.48 -13.28 -39.16
CA THR A 405 13.00 -13.12 -40.54
C THR A 405 11.64 -13.75 -40.80
N ASP A 406 10.75 -13.03 -41.50
CA ASP A 406 9.45 -13.49 -42.05
C ASP A 406 9.54 -14.70 -43.04
N ARG A 407 10.65 -15.45 -43.04
CA ARG A 407 10.94 -16.55 -43.98
C ARG A 407 11.25 -17.89 -43.29
N GLY A 408 10.97 -18.04 -42.00
CA GLY A 408 11.10 -19.32 -41.31
C GLY A 408 12.54 -19.83 -41.15
N ARG A 409 13.55 -18.94 -41.24
CA ARG A 409 14.93 -19.23 -40.82
C ARG A 409 15.15 -18.64 -39.43
N PHE A 410 15.52 -19.49 -38.48
CA PHE A 410 16.01 -19.08 -37.16
C PHE A 410 17.52 -19.29 -37.11
N THR A 411 18.25 -18.32 -36.58
CA THR A 411 19.68 -18.44 -36.33
C THR A 411 19.88 -18.62 -34.83
N VAL A 412 20.48 -19.74 -34.43
CA VAL A 412 20.83 -20.00 -33.02
C VAL A 412 22.25 -19.53 -32.79
N SER A 413 22.42 -18.45 -32.03
CA SER A 413 23.74 -17.94 -31.66
C SER A 413 24.29 -18.69 -30.45
N GLY A 414 25.47 -19.32 -30.60
CA GLY A 414 26.38 -19.66 -29.49
C GLY A 414 25.75 -20.34 -28.27
N LEU A 415 25.36 -21.61 -28.38
CA LEU A 415 24.96 -22.42 -27.22
C LEU A 415 26.21 -22.94 -26.48
N ASN A 416 26.58 -22.26 -25.40
CA ASN A 416 27.43 -22.82 -24.34
C ASN A 416 26.92 -22.29 -22.98
N GLY A 417 26.14 -23.11 -22.27
CA GLY A 417 25.80 -22.92 -20.86
C GLY A 417 24.61 -21.98 -20.55
N TYR A 418 24.01 -22.22 -19.39
CA TYR A 418 22.77 -21.65 -18.84
C TYR A 418 22.56 -20.15 -19.09
N CYS A 419 21.29 -19.82 -19.33
CA CYS A 419 20.73 -18.53 -19.73
C CYS A 419 21.47 -17.27 -19.27
N LEU A 420 21.51 -16.29 -20.19
CA LEU A 420 22.21 -14.99 -20.20
C LEU A 420 23.70 -15.06 -20.58
N GLY A 421 23.99 -14.81 -21.86
CA GLY A 421 25.36 -14.62 -22.36
C GLY A 421 25.44 -13.49 -23.39
N VAL A 422 26.17 -12.42 -23.04
CA VAL A 422 26.64 -11.40 -23.99
C VAL A 422 27.57 -12.09 -25.01
N PRO A 423 27.45 -11.82 -26.32
CA PRO A 423 28.24 -12.53 -27.32
C PRO A 423 29.73 -12.21 -27.20
N GLY A 424 30.57 -13.25 -27.12
CA GLY A 424 32.02 -13.14 -27.27
C GLY A 424 32.44 -12.98 -28.73
N LEU A 425 33.53 -12.24 -28.96
CA LEU A 425 34.07 -11.82 -30.27
C LEU A 425 34.46 -12.94 -31.27
N ARG A 426 34.23 -14.22 -30.94
CA ARG A 426 34.57 -15.37 -31.81
C ARG A 426 33.51 -16.47 -31.76
N SER A 427 32.24 -16.12 -31.96
CA SER A 427 31.18 -17.11 -32.12
C SER A 427 30.93 -17.38 -33.61
N GLU A 428 31.18 -18.63 -34.05
CA GLU A 428 30.86 -19.09 -35.40
C GLU A 428 29.37 -19.44 -35.53
N TRP A 429 28.78 -19.07 -36.67
CA TRP A 429 27.36 -19.25 -36.97
C TRP A 429 27.10 -20.66 -37.52
N ARG A 430 26.05 -21.33 -37.05
CA ARG A 430 25.51 -22.52 -37.71
C ARG A 430 24.04 -22.29 -38.06
N GLU A 431 23.71 -22.36 -39.35
CA GLU A 431 22.33 -22.37 -39.82
C GLU A 431 21.68 -23.71 -39.43
N GLY A 432 20.52 -23.65 -38.77
CA GLY A 432 19.65 -24.80 -38.52
C GLY A 432 18.36 -24.65 -39.33
N MET A 433 17.84 -25.75 -39.87
CA MET A 433 16.54 -25.80 -40.55
C MET A 433 15.53 -26.47 -39.60
N LEU A 434 14.34 -25.87 -39.42
CA LEU A 434 13.23 -26.53 -38.73
C LEU A 434 12.85 -27.73 -39.60
N LEU A 435 13.05 -28.96 -39.09
CA LEU A 435 12.40 -30.13 -39.66
C LEU A 435 10.91 -29.94 -39.42
N ASN A 436 10.20 -29.61 -40.50
CA ASN A 436 8.76 -29.50 -40.54
C ASN A 436 8.19 -30.91 -40.32
N VAL A 437 8.04 -31.33 -39.06
CA VAL A 437 7.29 -32.54 -38.74
C VAL A 437 5.83 -32.20 -38.90
N SER A 438 5.37 -32.31 -40.15
CA SER A 438 3.97 -32.47 -40.48
C SER A 438 3.51 -33.77 -39.85
N ALA A 439 2.93 -33.68 -38.65
CA ALA A 439 2.16 -34.76 -38.09
C ALA A 439 0.89 -34.92 -38.95
N THR A 440 0.95 -35.81 -39.94
CA THR A 440 -0.26 -36.39 -40.52
C THR A 440 -0.82 -37.42 -39.53
N TYR A 441 -1.94 -37.03 -38.92
CA TYR A 441 -2.96 -37.80 -38.17
C TYR A 441 -2.56 -38.54 -36.90
#